data_AF-A0A8T2L643-F1
#
_entry.id   AF-A0A8T2L643-F1
#
_cell.length_a   1.000
_cell.length_b   1.000
_cell.length_c   1.000
_cell.angle_alpha   90.00
_cell.angle_beta   90.00
_cell.angle_gamma   90.00
#
_symmetry.space_group_name_H-M   'P 1'
#
loop_
_entity.id
_entity.type
_entity.pdbx_description
1 polymer ?
#
loop_
_entity_poly.entity_id
_entity_poly.type
_entity_poly.pdbx_seq_one_letter_code
_entity_poly.pdbx_strand_id
1 'polypeptide(L)'
;MLSTAVKCTLLQPEKSDLEEWRALGPLAHLEMAQKTVLIIYAHHSPKSFNAAAKDVAVQTLTAQGYKVIVSDLYAMNFHPTVSPADIKGNLKNPEHFLYAEEAYIGWKEDRLSDDIKAEHRKVAQADLIIFQFPLYWYSFPAIMKGWIERVLTRGFAYTLQNTYDNGLCKDKKALLSFTTGAPECKYEPDGINGDVNVMLWPLQNGVLHFCGFQVLAPQIFWGPARASPSDRAAMLESWQARLKGLLEEKKVAFASGKLFDLSLQAGFKLRPEVKEEYRSKSYGLTTGQHLGKPLPPDNQTKASSACDPSASAKHSQKKV
;
A
#
# COMPACT_ATOMS: atom_id res chain seq x y z
N MET A 1 23.53 -56.29 -63.62
CA MET A 1 22.14 -56.09 -63.17
C MET A 1 22.06 -54.71 -62.55
N LEU A 2 21.02 -53.95 -62.91
CA LEU A 2 20.92 -52.49 -62.81
C LEU A 2 21.05 -51.92 -61.38
N SER A 3 21.76 -50.80 -61.21
CA SER A 3 21.15 -49.49 -60.90
C SER A 3 22.22 -48.39 -60.77
N THR A 4 21.82 -47.20 -61.20
CA THR A 4 22.58 -46.03 -61.65
C THR A 4 23.22 -45.21 -60.53
N ALA A 5 24.41 -44.67 -60.80
CA ALA A 5 25.06 -43.64 -59.98
C ALA A 5 24.51 -42.24 -60.32
N VAL A 6 24.24 -41.42 -59.32
CA VAL A 6 24.09 -39.95 -59.44
C VAL A 6 24.98 -39.30 -58.38
N LYS A 7 25.92 -38.47 -58.85
CA LYS A 7 26.75 -37.57 -58.01
C LYS A 7 25.87 -36.50 -57.39
N CYS A 8 26.05 -36.25 -56.09
CA CYS A 8 25.59 -35.03 -55.44
C CYS A 8 26.80 -34.35 -54.77
N THR A 9 27.27 -33.27 -55.38
CA THR A 9 28.12 -32.25 -54.75
C THR A 9 27.20 -31.24 -54.08
N LEU A 10 27.56 -30.69 -52.92
CA LEU A 10 27.22 -29.32 -52.42
C LEU A 10 27.76 -29.19 -50.98
N LEU A 11 28.93 -28.55 -50.83
CA LEU A 11 29.16 -27.25 -50.17
C LEU A 11 29.23 -27.29 -48.62
N GLN A 12 30.44 -27.09 -48.10
CA GLN A 12 30.70 -26.76 -46.70
C GLN A 12 30.38 -25.27 -46.46
N PRO A 13 29.87 -24.88 -45.27
CA PRO A 13 29.56 -23.49 -44.98
C PRO A 13 30.83 -22.67 -44.69
N GLU A 14 30.86 -21.44 -45.22
CA GLU A 14 31.93 -20.46 -45.08
C GLU A 14 31.98 -19.82 -43.68
N LYS A 15 33.19 -19.39 -43.32
CA LYS A 15 33.64 -18.83 -42.03
C LYS A 15 33.16 -17.38 -41.73
N SER A 16 32.02 -16.92 -42.24
CA SER A 16 31.60 -15.51 -42.04
C SER A 16 30.61 -15.26 -40.90
N ASP A 17 29.94 -16.28 -40.38
CA ASP A 17 28.76 -16.05 -39.52
C ASP A 17 29.07 -16.04 -38.01
N LEU A 18 30.35 -16.05 -37.63
CA LEU A 18 30.80 -16.08 -36.22
C LEU A 18 31.49 -14.80 -35.73
N GLU A 19 31.65 -13.77 -36.58
CA GLU A 19 32.26 -12.49 -36.17
C GLU A 19 31.29 -11.31 -36.08
N GLU A 20 30.03 -11.44 -36.52
CA GLU A 20 29.05 -10.34 -36.45
C GLU A 20 28.38 -10.16 -35.06
N TRP A 21 28.58 -11.10 -34.14
CA TRP A 21 28.00 -11.04 -32.78
C TRP A 21 28.86 -10.30 -31.75
N ARG A 22 30.02 -9.74 -32.15
CA ARG A 22 30.93 -9.01 -31.24
C ARG A 22 30.85 -7.48 -31.33
N ALA A 23 29.95 -6.93 -32.16
CA ALA A 23 29.84 -5.48 -32.38
C ALA A 23 28.67 -4.78 -31.65
N LEU A 24 27.87 -5.51 -30.86
CA LEU A 24 26.83 -4.92 -30.00
C LEU A 24 27.22 -5.16 -28.54
N GLY A 25 27.88 -4.17 -27.94
CA GLY A 25 28.17 -4.16 -26.51
C GLY A 25 26.89 -4.25 -25.67
N PRO A 26 26.99 -4.48 -24.34
CA PRO A 26 25.84 -4.61 -23.47
C PRO A 26 25.21 -3.22 -23.23
N LEU A 27 24.52 -2.69 -24.24
CA LEU A 27 23.37 -1.82 -24.03
C LEU A 27 22.15 -2.72 -23.82
N ALA A 28 22.24 -3.56 -22.79
CA ALA A 28 21.05 -3.94 -22.06
C ALA A 28 20.56 -2.66 -21.40
N HIS A 29 19.76 -1.87 -22.13
CA HIS A 29 18.65 -1.21 -21.47
C HIS A 29 17.93 -2.35 -20.75
N LEU A 30 18.19 -2.50 -19.45
CA LEU A 30 17.20 -3.11 -18.57
C LEU A 30 15.94 -2.30 -18.86
N GLU A 31 15.01 -2.85 -19.63
CA GLU A 31 13.63 -2.40 -19.59
C GLU A 31 13.22 -2.58 -18.12
N MET A 32 13.39 -1.51 -17.35
CA MET A 32 12.83 -1.41 -16.01
C MET A 32 11.33 -1.64 -16.21
N ALA A 33 10.83 -2.78 -15.73
CA ALA A 33 9.42 -3.12 -15.85
C ALA A 33 8.57 -1.91 -15.42
N GLN A 34 7.62 -1.53 -16.27
CA GLN A 34 6.77 -0.37 -16.03
C GLN A 34 6.05 -0.53 -14.69
N LYS A 35 6.33 0.36 -13.73
CA LYS A 35 5.66 0.34 -12.42
C LYS A 35 4.18 0.68 -12.55
N THR A 36 3.36 0.07 -11.72
CA THR A 36 1.90 0.20 -11.73
C THR A 36 1.40 0.93 -10.48
N VAL A 37 0.51 1.91 -10.67
CA VAL A 37 -0.21 2.59 -9.59
C VAL A 37 -1.69 2.21 -9.65
N LEU A 38 -2.24 1.76 -8.53
CA LEU A 38 -3.68 1.53 -8.35
C LEU A 38 -4.27 2.67 -7.52
N ILE A 39 -5.30 3.34 -8.04
CA ILE A 39 -6.06 4.35 -7.32
C ILE A 39 -7.41 3.77 -6.94
N ILE A 40 -7.64 3.57 -5.65
CA ILE A 40 -8.96 3.22 -5.09
C ILE A 40 -9.68 4.53 -4.77
N TYR A 41 -10.74 4.84 -5.53
CA TYR A 41 -11.42 6.12 -5.46
C TYR A 41 -12.85 5.95 -4.96
N ALA A 42 -13.24 6.73 -3.95
CA ALA A 42 -14.58 6.69 -3.35
C ALA A 42 -15.20 8.08 -3.25
N HIS A 43 -15.83 8.55 -4.32
CA HIS A 43 -16.70 9.71 -4.26
C HIS A 43 -17.77 9.67 -5.37
N HIS A 44 -19.02 9.98 -5.04
CA HIS A 44 -20.19 9.82 -5.92
C HIS A 44 -20.29 10.87 -7.05
N SER A 45 -19.66 12.03 -6.89
CA SER A 45 -19.68 13.13 -7.88
C SER A 45 -18.37 13.23 -8.68
N PRO A 46 -18.42 13.17 -10.03
CA PRO A 46 -17.25 13.36 -10.90
C PRO A 46 -16.77 14.82 -10.97
N LYS A 47 -17.56 15.77 -10.46
CA LYS A 47 -17.19 17.20 -10.37
C LYS A 47 -16.70 17.61 -8.97
N SER A 48 -16.45 16.63 -8.11
CA SER A 48 -15.96 16.88 -6.76
C SER A 48 -14.47 17.24 -6.76
N PHE A 49 -14.02 17.87 -5.68
CA PHE A 49 -12.59 18.06 -5.47
C PHE A 49 -11.83 16.72 -5.38
N ASN A 50 -12.44 15.67 -4.83
CA ASN A 50 -11.86 14.33 -4.80
C ASN A 50 -11.66 13.78 -6.23
N ALA A 51 -12.61 14.01 -7.14
CA ALA A 51 -12.48 13.63 -8.54
C ALA A 51 -11.30 14.38 -9.18
N ALA A 52 -11.19 15.69 -8.96
CA ALA A 52 -10.07 16.49 -9.46
C ALA A 52 -8.71 16.01 -8.91
N ALA A 53 -8.60 15.70 -7.62
CA ALA A 53 -7.38 15.16 -7.02
C ALA A 53 -6.98 13.80 -7.61
N LYS A 54 -7.97 12.92 -7.85
CA LYS A 54 -7.77 11.64 -8.56
C LYS A 54 -7.34 11.87 -10.01
N ASP A 55 -7.96 12.80 -10.74
CA ASP A 55 -7.62 13.11 -12.13
C ASP A 55 -6.19 13.66 -12.25
N VAL A 56 -5.79 14.56 -11.35
CA VAL A 56 -4.40 15.05 -11.26
C VAL A 56 -3.43 13.91 -11.01
N ALA A 57 -3.76 12.96 -10.13
CA ALA A 57 -2.93 11.78 -9.89
C ALA A 57 -2.80 10.90 -11.15
N VAL A 58 -3.92 10.60 -11.82
CA VAL A 58 -3.92 9.81 -13.06
C VAL A 58 -3.06 10.49 -14.13
N GLN A 59 -3.29 11.77 -14.40
CA GLN A 59 -2.57 12.51 -15.44
C GLN A 59 -1.07 12.59 -15.14
N THR A 60 -0.72 12.97 -13.90
CA THR A 60 0.68 13.21 -13.51
C THR A 60 1.48 11.92 -13.46
N LEU A 61 0.91 10.82 -12.98
CA LEU A 61 1.60 9.54 -12.91
C LEU A 61 1.70 8.88 -14.30
N THR A 62 0.65 8.99 -15.12
CA THR A 62 0.71 8.50 -16.51
C THR A 62 1.78 9.26 -17.31
N ALA A 63 1.88 10.58 -17.14
CA ALA A 63 2.91 11.41 -17.78
C ALA A 63 4.35 11.06 -17.34
N GLN A 64 4.51 10.45 -16.16
CA GLN A 64 5.78 9.92 -15.67
C GLN A 64 6.08 8.50 -16.17
N GLY A 65 5.21 7.91 -17.01
CA GLY A 65 5.38 6.58 -17.57
C GLY A 65 4.84 5.44 -16.70
N TYR A 66 4.13 5.72 -15.60
CA TYR A 66 3.48 4.68 -14.80
C TYR A 66 2.22 4.13 -15.49
N LYS A 67 1.97 2.83 -15.33
CA LYS A 67 0.65 2.24 -15.63
C LYS A 67 -0.31 2.62 -14.52
N VAL A 68 -1.33 3.43 -14.80
CA VAL A 68 -2.33 3.83 -13.78
C VAL A 68 -3.63 3.04 -13.97
N ILE A 69 -4.07 2.37 -12.92
CA ILE A 69 -5.34 1.62 -12.86
C ILE A 69 -6.23 2.33 -11.82
N VAL A 70 -7.52 2.49 -12.14
CA VAL A 70 -8.48 3.11 -11.22
C VAL A 70 -9.59 2.11 -10.87
N SER A 71 -9.87 1.98 -9.58
CA SER A 71 -11.10 1.38 -9.06
C SER A 71 -11.99 2.50 -8.53
N ASP A 72 -12.84 3.04 -9.39
CA ASP A 72 -13.88 4.01 -9.00
C ASP A 72 -15.06 3.23 -8.40
N LEU A 73 -15.11 3.16 -7.07
CA LEU A 73 -16.03 2.27 -6.37
C LEU A 73 -17.50 2.63 -6.63
N TYR A 74 -17.80 3.91 -6.82
CA TYR A 74 -19.17 4.34 -7.13
C TYR A 74 -19.52 4.05 -8.60
N ALA A 75 -18.62 4.34 -9.54
CA ALA A 75 -18.87 4.03 -10.96
C ALA A 75 -18.97 2.51 -11.22
N MET A 76 -18.25 1.71 -10.43
CA MET A 76 -18.31 0.24 -10.47
C MET A 76 -19.57 -0.34 -9.81
N ASN A 77 -20.38 0.48 -9.11
CA ASN A 77 -21.44 0.01 -8.21
C ASN A 77 -20.91 -1.08 -7.25
N PHE A 78 -19.71 -0.86 -6.68
CA PHE A 78 -19.03 -1.87 -5.87
C PHE A 78 -19.90 -2.28 -4.68
N HIS A 79 -20.14 -3.59 -4.53
CA HIS A 79 -20.91 -4.14 -3.42
C HIS A 79 -20.07 -4.11 -2.13
N PRO A 80 -20.45 -3.32 -1.11
CA PRO A 80 -19.54 -3.07 0.02
C PRO A 80 -19.76 -4.00 1.20
N THR A 81 -20.80 -4.84 1.19
CA THR A 81 -21.11 -5.73 2.33
C THR A 81 -20.48 -7.09 2.13
N VAL A 82 -19.73 -7.55 3.13
CA VAL A 82 -19.28 -8.94 3.19
C VAL A 82 -20.49 -9.87 3.31
N SER A 83 -20.51 -10.96 2.54
CA SER A 83 -21.61 -11.92 2.60
C SER A 83 -21.20 -13.32 2.10
N PRO A 84 -22.00 -14.36 2.35
CA PRO A 84 -21.77 -15.67 1.75
C PRO A 84 -21.67 -15.66 0.22
N ALA A 85 -22.29 -14.67 -0.45
CA ALA A 85 -22.25 -14.54 -1.91
C ALA A 85 -20.84 -14.19 -2.45
N ASP A 86 -19.91 -13.78 -1.58
CA ASP A 86 -18.51 -13.56 -1.92
C ASP A 86 -17.75 -14.86 -2.21
N ILE A 87 -18.35 -16.02 -1.88
CA ILE A 87 -17.77 -17.34 -2.06
C ILE A 87 -18.68 -18.16 -2.99
N LYS A 88 -18.15 -18.56 -4.14
CA LYS A 88 -18.81 -19.42 -5.12
C LYS A 88 -18.83 -20.88 -4.66
N GLY A 89 -19.90 -21.58 -5.00
CA GLY A 89 -20.08 -22.99 -4.66
C GLY A 89 -20.45 -23.21 -3.20
N ASN A 90 -20.18 -24.41 -2.68
CA ASN A 90 -20.58 -24.78 -1.33
C ASN A 90 -19.66 -24.14 -0.27
N LEU A 91 -20.27 -23.64 0.79
CA LEU A 91 -19.57 -23.21 2.01
C LEU A 91 -19.17 -24.44 2.82
N LYS A 92 -18.08 -24.35 3.59
CA LYS A 92 -17.63 -25.46 4.43
C LYS A 92 -18.55 -25.68 5.64
N ASN A 93 -19.06 -24.62 6.23
CA ASN A 93 -19.95 -24.65 7.39
C ASN A 93 -21.07 -23.58 7.26
N PRO A 94 -22.08 -23.83 6.41
CA PRO A 94 -23.15 -22.86 6.15
C PRO A 94 -24.00 -22.54 7.39
N GLU A 95 -24.23 -23.52 8.28
CA GLU A 95 -25.02 -23.34 9.51
C GLU A 95 -24.34 -22.43 10.53
N HIS A 96 -23.00 -22.37 10.51
CA HIS A 96 -22.20 -21.51 11.38
C HIS A 96 -21.21 -20.69 10.53
N PHE A 97 -21.77 -19.87 9.65
CA PHE A 97 -20.98 -19.05 8.73
C PHE A 97 -20.03 -18.09 9.46
N LEU A 98 -18.73 -18.28 9.24
CA LEU A 98 -17.67 -17.39 9.69
C LEU A 98 -16.95 -16.83 8.48
N TYR A 99 -17.26 -15.58 8.11
CA TYR A 99 -16.75 -14.95 6.89
C TYR A 99 -15.23 -15.07 6.75
N ALA A 100 -14.47 -14.79 7.82
CA ALA A 100 -13.01 -14.82 7.78
C ALA A 100 -12.42 -16.21 7.44
N GLU A 101 -13.07 -17.29 7.86
CA GLU A 101 -12.63 -18.66 7.57
C GLU A 101 -13.11 -19.10 6.19
N GLU A 102 -14.38 -18.85 5.86
CA GLU A 102 -14.97 -19.23 4.57
C GLU A 102 -14.33 -18.46 3.41
N ALA A 103 -14.06 -17.16 3.56
CA ALA A 103 -13.37 -16.37 2.55
C ALA A 103 -11.90 -16.81 2.38
N TYR A 104 -11.22 -17.25 3.45
CA TYR A 104 -9.88 -17.81 3.35
C TYR A 104 -9.85 -19.14 2.57
N ILE A 105 -10.81 -20.02 2.84
CA ILE A 105 -10.98 -21.27 2.07
C ILE A 105 -11.34 -20.95 0.62
N GLY A 106 -12.30 -20.04 0.41
CA GLY A 106 -12.68 -19.55 -0.91
C GLY A 106 -11.51 -18.97 -1.68
N TRP A 107 -10.62 -18.23 -1.03
CA TRP A 107 -9.36 -17.76 -1.65
C TRP A 107 -8.45 -18.93 -2.02
N LYS A 108 -8.21 -19.86 -1.10
CA LYS A 108 -7.32 -21.02 -1.29
C LYS A 108 -7.76 -21.92 -2.44
N GLU A 109 -9.08 -22.05 -2.64
CA GLU A 109 -9.70 -22.89 -3.66
C GLU A 109 -10.10 -22.11 -4.92
N ASP A 110 -9.71 -20.83 -5.04
CA ASP A 110 -10.02 -19.93 -6.17
C ASP A 110 -11.53 -19.72 -6.42
N ARG A 111 -12.34 -19.81 -5.36
CA ARG A 111 -13.80 -19.68 -5.36
C ARG A 111 -14.32 -18.30 -4.93
N LEU A 112 -13.47 -17.31 -4.72
CA LEU A 112 -13.97 -15.95 -4.45
C LEU A 112 -14.79 -15.40 -5.64
N SER A 113 -15.70 -14.48 -5.36
CA SER A 113 -16.50 -13.79 -6.37
C SER A 113 -15.61 -13.06 -7.39
N ASP A 114 -16.10 -12.90 -8.61
CA ASP A 114 -15.28 -12.39 -9.72
C ASP A 114 -14.85 -10.93 -9.54
N ASP A 115 -15.67 -10.14 -8.87
CA ASP A 115 -15.36 -8.76 -8.51
C ASP A 115 -14.21 -8.68 -7.50
N ILE A 116 -14.21 -9.52 -6.45
CA ILE A 116 -13.07 -9.63 -5.52
C ILE A 116 -11.81 -10.09 -6.25
N LYS A 117 -11.91 -11.12 -7.10
CA LYS A 117 -10.77 -11.60 -7.91
C LYS A 117 -10.25 -10.53 -8.86
N ALA A 118 -11.12 -9.70 -9.43
CA ALA A 118 -10.71 -8.57 -10.27
C ALA A 118 -9.90 -7.55 -9.48
N GLU A 119 -10.33 -7.20 -8.27
CA GLU A 119 -9.60 -6.27 -7.41
C GLU A 119 -8.29 -6.89 -6.87
N HIS A 120 -8.25 -8.19 -6.55
CA HIS A 120 -7.01 -8.90 -6.22
C HIS A 120 -5.98 -8.78 -7.33
N ARG A 121 -6.39 -8.94 -8.61
CA ARG A 121 -5.47 -8.78 -9.75
C ARG A 121 -4.89 -7.38 -9.84
N LYS A 122 -5.67 -6.35 -9.54
CA LYS A 122 -5.20 -4.95 -9.54
C LYS A 122 -4.21 -4.71 -8.40
N VAL A 123 -4.54 -5.18 -7.19
CA VAL A 123 -3.66 -5.07 -6.00
C VAL A 123 -2.35 -5.83 -6.22
N ALA A 124 -2.40 -7.03 -6.81
CA ALA A 124 -1.22 -7.83 -7.12
C ALA A 124 -0.28 -7.12 -8.10
N GLN A 125 -0.82 -6.45 -9.12
CA GLN A 125 -0.05 -5.69 -10.11
C GLN A 125 0.55 -4.39 -9.56
N ALA A 126 -0.09 -3.76 -8.56
CA ALA A 126 0.29 -2.44 -8.11
C ALA A 126 1.59 -2.42 -7.28
N ASP A 127 2.47 -1.47 -7.57
CA ASP A 127 3.63 -1.11 -6.74
C ASP A 127 3.26 -0.03 -5.70
N LEU A 128 2.31 0.83 -6.07
CA LEU A 128 1.74 1.87 -5.22
C LEU A 128 0.21 1.81 -5.25
N ILE A 129 -0.42 1.92 -4.09
CA ILE A 129 -1.87 2.04 -3.95
C ILE A 129 -2.22 3.39 -3.32
N ILE A 130 -3.02 4.19 -4.01
CA ILE A 130 -3.53 5.48 -3.52
C ILE A 130 -5.01 5.32 -3.17
N PHE A 131 -5.38 5.60 -1.93
CA PHE A 131 -6.77 5.66 -1.49
C PHE A 131 -7.24 7.11 -1.55
N GLN A 132 -8.08 7.46 -2.54
CA GLN A 132 -8.66 8.80 -2.68
C GLN A 132 -10.10 8.85 -2.15
N PHE A 133 -10.35 9.62 -1.09
CA PHE A 133 -11.67 9.69 -0.47
C PHE A 133 -11.95 10.97 0.34
N PRO A 134 -13.21 11.36 0.54
CA PRO A 134 -13.56 12.30 1.60
C PRO A 134 -13.54 11.61 2.97
N LEU A 135 -12.92 12.23 3.97
CA LEU A 135 -12.93 11.75 5.35
C LEU A 135 -14.36 11.83 5.90
N TYR A 136 -15.00 10.68 6.11
CA TYR A 136 -16.34 10.57 6.68
C TYR A 136 -16.25 9.92 8.06
N TRP A 137 -16.79 10.59 9.08
CA TRP A 137 -16.80 10.08 10.46
C TRP A 137 -15.42 9.58 10.93
N TYR A 138 -14.38 10.38 10.68
CA TYR A 138 -12.99 10.05 11.06
C TYR A 138 -12.48 8.73 10.46
N SER A 139 -13.05 8.30 9.33
CA SER A 139 -12.67 7.05 8.66
C SER A 139 -12.93 7.11 7.14
N PHE A 140 -12.80 5.96 6.50
CA PHE A 140 -13.14 5.73 5.11
C PHE A 140 -14.66 5.88 4.89
N PRO A 141 -15.11 6.32 3.69
CA PRO A 141 -16.49 6.11 3.27
C PRO A 141 -16.86 4.63 3.35
N ALA A 142 -18.10 4.32 3.69
CA ALA A 142 -18.57 2.94 3.87
C ALA A 142 -18.26 2.04 2.67
N ILE A 143 -18.37 2.56 1.43
CA ILE A 143 -18.05 1.78 0.22
C ILE A 143 -16.57 1.40 0.13
N MET A 144 -15.66 2.28 0.57
CA MET A 144 -14.23 1.99 0.62
C MET A 144 -13.88 1.08 1.78
N LYS A 145 -14.54 1.23 2.94
CA LYS A 145 -14.41 0.27 4.04
C LYS A 145 -14.86 -1.13 3.61
N GLY A 146 -15.95 -1.23 2.87
CA GLY A 146 -16.42 -2.49 2.29
C GLY A 146 -15.44 -3.09 1.27
N TRP A 147 -14.82 -2.25 0.43
CA TRP A 147 -13.73 -2.70 -0.44
C TRP A 147 -12.57 -3.28 0.36
N ILE A 148 -12.16 -2.61 1.44
CA ILE A 148 -11.11 -3.10 2.35
C ILE A 148 -11.49 -4.45 2.95
N GLU A 149 -12.73 -4.60 3.46
CA GLU A 149 -13.21 -5.83 4.10
C GLU A 149 -13.32 -7.02 3.15
N ARG A 150 -13.74 -6.79 1.90
CA ARG A 150 -13.90 -7.85 0.89
C ARG A 150 -12.59 -8.21 0.19
N VAL A 151 -11.77 -7.22 -0.16
CA VAL A 151 -10.59 -7.37 -1.04
C VAL A 151 -9.29 -7.61 -0.28
N LEU A 152 -9.11 -7.11 0.94
CA LEU A 152 -7.92 -7.44 1.74
C LEU A 152 -8.11 -8.78 2.47
N THR A 153 -8.45 -9.83 1.72
CA THR A 153 -8.79 -11.16 2.23
C THR A 153 -7.58 -11.84 2.89
N ARG A 154 -7.83 -12.61 3.96
CA ARG A 154 -6.82 -13.52 4.53
C ARG A 154 -6.33 -14.50 3.46
N GLY A 155 -5.03 -14.77 3.46
CA GLY A 155 -4.34 -15.55 2.43
C GLY A 155 -3.83 -14.69 1.27
N PHE A 156 -4.55 -13.63 0.92
CA PHE A 156 -4.15 -12.68 -0.12
C PHE A 156 -3.35 -11.50 0.44
N ALA A 157 -3.93 -10.74 1.38
CA ALA A 157 -3.32 -9.51 1.91
C ALA A 157 -2.58 -9.72 3.24
N TYR A 158 -2.98 -10.73 4.02
CA TYR A 158 -2.35 -11.07 5.31
C TYR A 158 -2.56 -12.54 5.67
N THR A 159 -1.81 -13.04 6.64
CA THR A 159 -2.13 -14.29 7.36
C THR A 159 -1.97 -14.06 8.87
N LEU A 160 -2.34 -15.03 9.71
CA LEU A 160 -2.14 -14.88 11.17
C LEU A 160 -0.65 -14.83 11.55
N GLN A 161 0.22 -15.44 10.75
CA GLN A 161 1.67 -15.48 10.96
C GLN A 161 2.38 -14.29 10.30
N ASN A 162 1.81 -13.77 9.20
CA ASN A 162 2.38 -12.71 8.38
C ASN A 162 1.49 -11.47 8.43
N THR A 163 1.75 -10.62 9.42
CA THR A 163 1.14 -9.30 9.64
C THR A 163 2.23 -8.24 9.82
N TYR A 164 1.85 -6.96 9.77
CA TYR A 164 2.78 -5.83 9.97
C TYR A 164 3.97 -5.93 9.00
N ASP A 165 5.21 -5.70 9.44
CA ASP A 165 6.42 -5.80 8.60
C ASP A 165 6.53 -7.08 7.75
N ASN A 166 5.89 -8.18 8.19
CA ASN A 166 5.92 -9.46 7.50
C ASN A 166 4.67 -9.73 6.64
N GLY A 167 3.73 -8.78 6.57
CA GLY A 167 2.50 -8.90 5.80
C GLY A 167 2.72 -9.16 4.30
N LEU A 168 1.69 -9.65 3.61
CA LEU A 168 1.81 -10.10 2.22
C LEU A 168 1.93 -8.94 1.21
N CYS A 169 1.62 -7.72 1.64
CA CYS A 169 1.76 -6.49 0.84
C CYS A 169 3.06 -5.71 1.15
N LYS A 170 4.07 -6.32 1.80
CA LYS A 170 5.30 -5.65 2.25
C LYS A 170 6.15 -4.99 1.17
N ASP A 171 6.06 -5.47 -0.06
CA ASP A 171 6.81 -4.93 -1.20
C ASP A 171 6.05 -3.79 -1.91
N LYS A 172 4.87 -3.43 -1.41
CA LYS A 172 3.99 -2.40 -1.99
C LYS A 172 3.94 -1.16 -1.10
N LYS A 173 3.87 0.01 -1.73
CA LYS A 173 3.61 1.29 -1.06
C LYS A 173 2.11 1.59 -1.01
N ALA A 174 1.67 2.27 0.04
CA ALA A 174 0.29 2.75 0.14
C ALA A 174 0.23 4.19 0.65
N LEU A 175 -0.72 4.97 0.14
CA LEU A 175 -0.94 6.36 0.50
C LEU A 175 -2.43 6.62 0.74
N LEU A 176 -2.75 7.31 1.84
CA LEU A 176 -4.06 7.90 2.05
C LEU A 176 -4.07 9.32 1.47
N SER A 177 -4.92 9.57 0.48
CA SER A 177 -5.15 10.90 -0.10
C SER A 177 -6.59 11.31 0.18
N PHE A 178 -6.83 12.27 1.06
CA PHE A 178 -8.19 12.55 1.49
C PHE A 178 -8.49 14.02 1.73
N THR A 179 -9.76 14.37 1.59
CA THR A 179 -10.28 15.71 1.89
C THR A 179 -10.98 15.71 3.24
N THR A 180 -10.81 16.77 4.03
CA THR A 180 -11.59 16.97 5.25
C THR A 180 -12.69 18.00 5.03
N GLY A 181 -13.68 18.02 5.92
CA GLY A 181 -14.59 19.16 6.03
C GLY A 181 -13.92 20.35 6.71
N ALA A 182 -13.23 20.12 7.83
CA ALA A 182 -12.64 21.15 8.69
C ALA A 182 -11.21 21.56 8.26
N PRO A 183 -10.78 22.80 8.57
CA PRO A 183 -9.40 23.24 8.34
C PRO A 183 -8.42 22.49 9.26
N GLU A 184 -7.13 22.56 8.91
CA GLU A 184 -6.02 21.90 9.62
C GLU A 184 -5.99 22.21 11.11
N CYS A 185 -6.17 23.48 11.50
CA CYS A 185 -6.11 23.92 12.90
C CYS A 185 -7.10 23.21 13.84
N LYS A 186 -8.17 22.61 13.31
CA LYS A 186 -9.08 21.81 14.14
C LYS A 186 -8.52 20.43 14.48
N TYR A 187 -7.52 19.96 13.76
CA TYR A 187 -6.88 18.65 13.91
C TYR A 187 -5.45 18.74 14.48
N GLU A 188 -5.01 19.94 14.88
CA GLU A 188 -3.83 20.12 15.70
C GLU A 188 -4.05 19.52 17.11
N PRO A 189 -2.98 19.26 17.90
CA PRO A 189 -3.11 18.63 19.21
C PRO A 189 -4.03 19.36 20.21
N ASP A 190 -4.19 20.67 20.06
CA ASP A 190 -5.10 21.53 20.84
C ASP A 190 -6.39 21.91 20.07
N GLY A 191 -6.55 21.37 18.85
CA GLY A 191 -7.72 21.54 18.03
C GLY A 191 -8.93 20.74 18.53
N ILE A 192 -10.13 21.26 18.29
CA ILE A 192 -11.39 20.65 18.79
C ILE A 192 -11.68 19.24 18.25
N ASN A 193 -11.11 18.86 17.11
CA ASN A 193 -11.27 17.50 16.54
C ASN A 193 -10.18 16.53 17.05
N GLY A 194 -9.18 17.03 17.79
CA GLY A 194 -8.05 16.26 18.29
C GLY A 194 -6.96 15.99 17.24
N ASP A 195 -5.80 15.54 17.74
CA ASP A 195 -4.60 15.26 16.96
C ASP A 195 -4.88 14.27 15.81
N VAL A 196 -4.65 14.74 14.57
CA VAL A 196 -4.77 13.95 13.34
C VAL A 196 -4.00 12.63 13.39
N ASN A 197 -2.87 12.56 14.10
CA ASN A 197 -2.07 11.34 14.21
C ASN A 197 -2.85 10.20 14.86
N VAL A 198 -3.68 10.51 15.87
CA VAL A 198 -4.54 9.54 16.56
C VAL A 198 -5.61 9.01 15.61
N MET A 199 -6.23 9.88 14.81
CA MET A 199 -7.22 9.51 13.81
C MET A 199 -6.65 8.61 12.72
N LEU A 200 -5.43 8.91 12.24
CA LEU A 200 -4.77 8.17 11.17
C LEU A 200 -4.32 6.78 11.59
N TRP A 201 -3.97 6.59 12.87
CA TRP A 201 -3.41 5.34 13.38
C TRP A 201 -4.22 4.08 12.99
N PRO A 202 -5.54 3.96 13.25
CA PRO A 202 -6.29 2.77 12.87
C PRO A 202 -6.33 2.53 11.34
N LEU A 203 -6.26 3.58 10.53
CA LEU A 203 -6.30 3.47 9.07
C LEU A 203 -4.92 3.04 8.53
N GLN A 204 -3.87 3.73 8.96
CA GLN A 204 -2.51 3.47 8.51
C GLN A 204 -1.91 2.21 9.14
N ASN A 205 -1.92 2.09 10.47
CA ASN A 205 -1.39 0.92 11.16
C ASN A 205 -2.33 -0.29 11.07
N GLY A 206 -3.61 -0.09 11.40
CA GLY A 206 -4.58 -1.17 11.57
C GLY A 206 -5.05 -1.83 10.27
N VAL A 207 -5.01 -1.10 9.14
CA VAL A 207 -5.39 -1.64 7.82
C VAL A 207 -4.16 -1.83 6.94
N LEU A 208 -3.46 -0.74 6.63
CA LEU A 208 -2.40 -0.77 5.61
C LEU A 208 -1.16 -1.50 6.12
N HIS A 209 -0.57 -1.02 7.22
CA HIS A 209 0.63 -1.63 7.78
C HIS A 209 0.36 -3.06 8.24
N PHE A 210 -0.81 -3.36 8.80
CA PHE A 210 -1.22 -4.73 9.15
C PHE A 210 -1.09 -5.71 7.97
N CYS A 211 -1.46 -5.29 6.75
CA CYS A 211 -1.26 -6.08 5.53
C CYS A 211 0.19 -6.05 5.01
N GLY A 212 1.04 -5.21 5.58
CA GLY A 212 2.47 -5.07 5.30
C GLY A 212 2.87 -3.85 4.51
N PHE A 213 1.92 -3.07 3.99
CA PHE A 213 2.24 -1.92 3.14
C PHE A 213 3.30 -0.99 3.75
N GLN A 214 4.19 -0.49 2.89
CA GLN A 214 5.05 0.64 3.19
C GLN A 214 4.20 1.92 3.10
N VAL A 215 3.64 2.35 4.23
CA VAL A 215 2.71 3.48 4.26
C VAL A 215 3.47 4.80 4.13
N LEU A 216 3.11 5.59 3.12
CA LEU A 216 3.64 6.95 2.92
C LEU A 216 2.88 7.95 3.78
N ALA A 217 3.49 9.12 4.04
CA ALA A 217 2.82 10.24 4.69
C ALA A 217 1.53 10.58 3.92
N PRO A 218 0.39 10.84 4.58
CA PRO A 218 -0.87 11.08 3.90
C PRO A 218 -0.82 12.36 3.04
N GLN A 219 -1.67 12.44 2.03
CA GLN A 219 -2.00 13.70 1.35
C GLN A 219 -3.33 14.19 1.92
N ILE A 220 -3.30 15.29 2.67
CA ILE A 220 -4.50 15.85 3.31
C ILE A 220 -4.87 17.17 2.66
N PHE A 221 -6.09 17.23 2.14
CA PHE A 221 -6.68 18.45 1.60
C PHE A 221 -7.63 19.03 2.64
N TRP A 222 -7.19 20.08 3.34
CA TRP A 222 -7.92 20.66 4.45
C TRP A 222 -9.08 21.56 3.98
N GLY A 223 -10.32 21.10 4.18
CA GLY A 223 -11.53 21.91 3.97
C GLY A 223 -11.77 22.47 2.55
N PRO A 224 -11.50 21.76 1.44
CA PRO A 224 -11.58 22.33 0.09
C PRO A 224 -12.98 22.86 -0.30
N ALA A 225 -14.04 22.35 0.32
CA ALA A 225 -15.42 22.80 0.10
C ALA A 225 -15.66 24.26 0.54
N ARG A 226 -14.84 24.77 1.47
CA ARG A 226 -14.92 26.16 1.97
C ARG A 226 -13.77 27.04 1.47
N ALA A 227 -12.84 26.47 0.72
CA ALA A 227 -11.67 27.17 0.19
C ALA A 227 -12.04 28.03 -1.04
N SER A 228 -11.23 29.04 -1.36
CA SER A 228 -11.41 29.81 -2.59
C SER A 228 -11.04 28.96 -3.82
N PRO A 229 -11.46 29.35 -5.05
CA PRO A 229 -10.97 28.70 -6.26
C PRO A 229 -9.44 28.68 -6.37
N SER A 230 -8.77 29.76 -5.95
CA SER A 230 -7.30 29.87 -5.95
C SER A 230 -6.67 28.88 -4.98
N ASP A 231 -7.22 28.75 -3.77
CA ASP A 231 -6.70 27.80 -2.77
C ASP A 231 -6.88 26.36 -3.22
N ARG A 232 -8.03 26.03 -3.84
CA ARG A 232 -8.26 24.70 -4.44
C ARG A 232 -7.26 24.41 -5.56
N ALA A 233 -6.94 25.40 -6.40
CA ALA A 233 -5.93 25.24 -7.44
C ALA A 233 -4.55 24.98 -6.82
N ALA A 234 -4.13 25.78 -5.83
CA ALA A 234 -2.86 25.60 -5.12
C ALA A 234 -2.75 24.22 -4.43
N MET A 235 -3.85 23.71 -3.85
CA MET A 235 -3.90 22.35 -3.30
C MET A 235 -3.61 21.29 -4.37
N LEU A 236 -4.20 21.41 -5.55
CA LEU A 236 -4.00 20.47 -6.66
C LEU A 236 -2.59 20.59 -7.28
N GLU A 237 -2.05 21.80 -7.36
CA GLU A 237 -0.67 22.06 -7.83
C GLU A 237 0.37 21.46 -6.87
N SER A 238 0.17 21.62 -5.56
CA SER A 238 1.02 20.98 -4.54
C SER A 238 0.96 19.45 -4.64
N TRP A 239 -0.23 18.90 -4.86
CA TRP A 239 -0.41 17.47 -5.07
C TRP A 239 0.32 16.97 -6.32
N GLN A 240 0.16 17.68 -7.45
CA GLN A 240 0.88 17.41 -8.68
C GLN A 240 2.41 17.46 -8.49
N ALA A 241 2.92 18.44 -7.74
CA ALA A 241 4.34 18.56 -7.48
C ALA A 241 4.87 17.35 -6.68
N ARG A 242 4.16 16.95 -5.62
CA ARG A 242 4.52 15.79 -4.80
C ARG A 242 4.52 14.48 -5.59
N LEU A 243 3.54 14.30 -6.47
CA LEU A 243 3.39 13.09 -7.30
C LEU A 243 4.62 12.76 -8.17
N LYS A 244 5.52 13.73 -8.43
CA LYS A 244 6.73 13.55 -9.25
C LYS A 244 7.83 12.72 -8.60
N GLY A 245 7.79 12.51 -7.28
CA GLY A 245 8.79 11.73 -6.53
C GLY A 245 8.18 10.79 -5.50
N LEU A 246 6.89 10.46 -5.67
CA LEU A 246 6.10 9.78 -4.65
C LEU A 246 6.60 8.35 -4.37
N LEU A 247 7.11 7.63 -5.38
CA LEU A 247 7.63 6.27 -5.20
C LEU A 247 9.01 6.24 -4.54
N GLU A 248 9.66 7.38 -4.41
CA GLU A 248 10.98 7.56 -3.81
C GLU A 248 10.85 8.03 -2.35
N GLU A 249 9.66 8.50 -1.95
CA GLU A 249 9.38 8.93 -0.58
C GLU A 249 9.64 7.81 0.45
N LYS A 250 10.16 8.22 1.61
CA LYS A 250 10.30 7.36 2.78
C LYS A 250 8.92 7.12 3.41
N LYS A 251 8.73 5.93 3.96
CA LYS A 251 7.54 5.56 4.72
C LYS A 251 7.47 6.26 6.09
N VAL A 252 6.28 6.35 6.65
CA VAL A 252 6.09 6.69 8.08
C VAL A 252 6.60 5.54 8.95
N ALA A 253 6.93 5.84 10.21
CA ALA A 253 7.49 4.85 11.14
C ALA A 253 6.40 4.10 11.92
N PHE A 254 6.49 2.77 11.91
CA PHE A 254 5.76 1.87 12.82
C PHE A 254 6.73 1.07 13.67
N ALA A 255 6.26 0.57 14.81
CA ALA A 255 7.04 -0.30 15.67
C ALA A 255 7.23 -1.65 14.97
N SER A 256 8.47 -2.09 14.79
CA SER A 256 8.74 -3.36 14.13
C SER A 256 8.20 -4.53 14.94
N GLY A 257 7.65 -5.56 14.27
CA GLY A 257 7.26 -6.81 14.91
C GLY A 257 8.41 -7.47 15.69
N LYS A 258 9.66 -7.18 15.29
CA LYS A 258 10.88 -7.58 16.01
C LYS A 258 11.07 -6.89 17.35
N LEU A 259 10.17 -6.04 17.84
CA LEU A 259 10.24 -5.44 19.19
C LEU A 259 9.31 -6.16 20.18
N PHE A 260 8.49 -7.08 19.69
CA PHE A 260 7.46 -7.78 20.44
C PHE A 260 7.83 -9.25 20.62
N ASP A 261 7.30 -9.85 21.68
CA ASP A 261 7.22 -11.30 21.81
C ASP A 261 5.90 -11.77 21.19
N LEU A 262 5.97 -12.42 20.03
CA LEU A 262 4.82 -12.80 19.22
C LEU A 262 4.25 -14.18 19.60
N SER A 263 4.23 -14.51 20.89
CA SER A 263 3.64 -15.74 21.43
C SER A 263 2.37 -15.46 22.23
N LEU A 264 1.47 -16.45 22.26
CA LEU A 264 0.27 -16.41 23.11
C LEU A 264 0.63 -16.32 24.59
N GLN A 265 1.70 -16.99 25.02
CA GLN A 265 2.16 -16.99 26.41
C GLN A 265 2.63 -15.60 26.86
N ALA A 266 3.35 -14.88 25.99
CA ALA A 266 3.79 -13.51 26.27
C ALA A 266 2.74 -12.44 25.96
N GLY A 267 1.62 -12.84 25.34
CA GLY A 267 0.48 -11.97 25.05
C GLY A 267 0.75 -10.91 23.99
N PHE A 268 1.67 -11.14 23.04
CA PHE A 268 1.97 -10.22 21.94
C PHE A 268 2.46 -8.82 22.39
N LYS A 269 3.17 -8.76 23.52
CA LYS A 269 3.63 -7.49 24.12
C LYS A 269 5.08 -7.16 23.75
N LEU A 270 5.46 -5.89 23.90
CA LEU A 270 6.85 -5.46 23.80
C LEU A 270 7.74 -6.29 24.73
N ARG A 271 8.91 -6.67 24.22
CA ARG A 271 9.91 -7.39 25.01
C ARG A 271 10.41 -6.53 26.18
N PRO A 272 10.77 -7.14 27.33
CA PRO A 272 11.16 -6.39 28.53
C PRO A 272 12.31 -5.40 28.28
N GLU A 273 13.32 -5.77 27.49
CA GLU A 273 14.47 -4.93 27.18
C GLU A 273 14.09 -3.68 26.36
N VAL A 274 13.10 -3.79 25.47
CA VAL A 274 12.58 -2.63 24.71
C VAL A 274 11.83 -1.68 25.65
N LYS A 275 11.05 -2.24 26.59
CA LYS A 275 10.37 -1.41 27.60
C LYS A 275 11.37 -0.66 28.47
N GLU A 276 12.47 -1.30 28.86
CA GLU A 276 13.54 -0.68 29.63
C GLU A 276 14.19 0.47 28.85
N GLU A 277 14.61 0.21 27.60
CA GLU A 277 15.21 1.21 26.72
C GLU A 277 14.33 2.46 26.61
N TYR A 278 13.02 2.25 26.45
CA TYR A 278 12.08 3.34 26.29
C TYR A 278 11.71 4.04 27.60
N ARG A 279 12.13 3.58 28.79
CA ARG A 279 11.81 4.28 30.05
C ARG A 279 12.36 5.70 30.11
N SER A 280 13.59 5.91 29.63
CA SER A 280 14.26 7.22 29.65
C SER A 280 13.88 8.14 28.49
N LYS A 281 13.23 7.63 27.44
CA LYS A 281 12.82 8.41 26.26
C LYS A 281 11.64 9.34 26.59
N SER A 282 11.62 10.54 25.99
CA SER A 282 10.54 11.51 26.18
C SER A 282 9.21 11.08 25.55
N TYR A 283 9.26 10.28 24.49
CA TYR A 283 8.10 9.80 23.75
C TYR A 283 8.04 8.27 23.73
N GLY A 284 6.87 7.71 23.42
CA GLY A 284 6.73 6.28 23.09
C GLY A 284 7.33 5.93 21.72
N LEU A 285 7.01 4.74 21.21
CA LEU A 285 7.53 4.27 19.92
C LEU A 285 6.78 4.92 18.74
N THR A 286 5.47 5.00 18.85
CA THR A 286 4.54 5.44 17.82
C THR A 286 3.29 6.05 18.48
N THR A 287 2.33 6.53 17.69
CA THR A 287 1.02 6.97 18.17
C THR A 287 0.28 5.88 18.95
N GLY A 288 0.23 4.64 18.44
CA GLY A 288 -0.48 3.55 19.13
C GLY A 288 0.35 2.82 20.21
N GLN A 289 1.68 2.88 20.11
CA GLN A 289 2.59 2.36 21.14
C GLN A 289 3.25 3.50 21.92
N HIS A 290 2.41 4.38 22.47
CA HIS A 290 2.84 5.58 23.21
C HIS A 290 3.34 5.28 24.63
N LEU A 291 3.08 4.09 25.19
CA LEU A 291 3.56 3.64 26.51
C LEU A 291 3.16 4.55 27.69
N GLY A 292 2.01 5.22 27.60
CA GLY A 292 1.57 6.20 28.60
C GLY A 292 2.35 7.52 28.57
N LYS A 293 3.18 7.75 27.55
CA LYS A 293 3.97 8.97 27.32
C LYS A 293 3.29 9.88 26.30
N PRO A 294 3.77 11.14 26.13
CA PRO A 294 3.38 11.97 24.99
C PRO A 294 3.58 11.24 23.66
N LEU A 295 2.71 11.54 22.70
CA LEU A 295 2.79 10.98 21.34
C LEU A 295 4.06 11.51 20.65
N PRO A 296 4.81 10.66 19.91
CA PRO A 296 5.87 11.16 19.06
C PRO A 296 5.28 12.13 18.02
N PRO A 297 5.86 13.34 17.87
CA PRO A 297 5.34 14.35 16.95
C PRO A 297 5.25 13.81 15.51
N ASP A 298 4.15 14.13 14.82
CA ASP A 298 3.95 13.84 13.40
C ASP A 298 4.12 12.37 12.98
N ASN A 299 4.01 11.41 13.90
CA ASN A 299 4.33 10.00 13.65
C ASN A 299 3.56 9.38 12.47
N GLN A 300 2.34 9.85 12.20
CA GLN A 300 1.47 9.37 11.12
C GLN A 300 1.36 10.38 9.96
N THR A 301 1.94 11.57 10.09
CA THR A 301 1.83 12.66 9.09
C THR A 301 3.15 12.96 8.37
N LYS A 302 4.30 12.58 8.93
CA LYS A 302 5.62 12.78 8.31
C LYS A 302 6.39 11.47 8.18
N ALA A 303 7.19 11.39 7.12
CA ALA A 303 8.12 10.29 6.94
C ALA A 303 9.12 10.24 8.11
N SER A 304 9.64 9.04 8.41
CA SER A 304 10.57 8.91 9.53
C SER A 304 11.83 9.75 9.30
N SER A 305 12.11 10.66 10.24
CA SER A 305 13.48 11.14 10.42
C SER A 305 14.29 9.94 10.90
N ALA A 306 15.50 9.75 10.37
CA ALA A 306 16.31 8.57 10.64
C ALA A 306 16.68 8.47 12.13
N CYS A 307 15.83 7.79 12.90
CA CYS A 307 16.12 7.18 14.18
C CYS A 307 15.57 5.76 14.10
N ASP A 308 16.17 4.96 13.23
CA ASP A 308 15.98 3.51 13.23
C ASP A 308 16.93 2.91 14.28
N PRO A 309 16.45 2.47 15.45
CA PRO A 309 17.31 1.93 16.51
C PRO A 309 17.98 0.62 16.08
N SER A 310 17.52 0.00 14.99
CA SER A 310 18.09 -1.25 14.47
C SER A 310 19.46 -1.07 13.80
N ALA A 311 19.87 0.17 13.50
CA ALA A 311 21.16 0.49 12.91
C ALA A 311 22.30 0.71 13.94
N SER A 312 21.97 0.90 15.23
CA SER A 312 22.96 1.20 16.29
C SER A 312 23.61 -0.04 16.94
N ALA A 313 23.28 -1.27 16.51
CA ALA A 313 23.82 -2.49 17.11
C ALA A 313 25.14 -3.00 16.49
N LYS A 314 25.80 -2.22 15.63
CA LYS A 314 27.11 -2.60 15.04
C LYS A 314 28.07 -1.43 14.97
N HIS A 315 28.60 -0.97 16.10
CA HIS A 315 29.96 -0.40 16.22
C HIS A 315 30.23 0.01 17.68
N SER A 316 30.60 -0.96 18.51
CA SER A 316 31.30 -0.70 19.79
C SER A 316 32.01 -1.98 20.26
N GLN A 317 32.95 -2.44 19.43
CA GLN A 317 34.07 -3.27 19.88
C GLN A 317 35.30 -2.91 19.06
N LYS A 318 36.08 -1.94 19.56
CA LYS A 318 37.57 -1.89 19.54
C LYS A 318 38.05 -0.52 20.04
N LYS A 319 39.12 -0.57 20.86
CA LYS A 319 39.77 0.48 21.68
C LYS A 319 39.05 0.65 23.03
N VAL A 320 39.64 0.34 24.19
CA VAL A 320 41.04 0.17 24.62
C VAL A 320 41.15 -1.09 25.46
#